data_AF-A0A2E1CQG3-F1
#
_entry.id   AF-A0A2E1CQG3-F1
#
_cell.length_a   1.000
_cell.length_b   1.000
_cell.length_c   1.000
_cell.angle_alpha   90.00
_cell.angle_beta   90.00
_cell.angle_gamma   90.00
#
_symmetry.space_group_name_H-M   'P 1'
#
loop_
_entity.id
_entity.type
_entity.pdbx_description
1 polymer ?
#
loop_
_entity_poly.entity_id
_entity_poly.type
_entity_poly.pdbx_seq_one_letter_code
_entity_poly.pdbx_strand_id
1 'polypeptide(L)' 'MNDSEELWDKRYSHNPVLNPPSEFLEEFEQYLPDHGTCVDIAGGNGRNALWFAKKGYTTSVIDISSVAL' A
#
# COMPACT_ATOMS: atom_id res chain seq x y z
N MET A 1 -0.12 -15.01 -17.43
CA MET A 1 -0.30 -13.77 -16.63
C MET A 1 -1.25 -13.97 -15.45
N ASN A 2 -2.07 -15.03 -15.43
CA ASN A 2 -3.04 -15.30 -14.36
C ASN A 2 -2.46 -15.81 -13.03
N ASP A 3 -1.31 -16.49 -13.02
CA ASP A 3 -0.83 -17.16 -11.80
C ASP A 3 -0.56 -16.20 -10.64
N SER A 4 -0.04 -15.00 -10.92
CA SER A 4 0.28 -14.02 -9.89
C SER A 4 -0.96 -13.32 -9.35
N GLU A 5 -1.89 -12.91 -10.21
CA GLU A 5 -3.14 -12.25 -9.80
C GLU A 5 -3.97 -13.17 -8.91
N GLU A 6 -4.23 -14.41 -9.36
CA GLU A 6 -4.98 -15.41 -8.60
C GLU A 6 -4.33 -15.73 -7.24
N LEU A 7 -2.99 -15.78 -7.19
CA LEU A 7 -2.24 -15.99 -5.95
C LEU A 7 -2.49 -14.86 -4.94
N TRP A 8 -2.42 -13.60 -5.38
CA TRP A 8 -2.59 -12.45 -4.50
C TRP A 8 -4.06 -12.23 -4.12
N ASP A 9 -5.00 -12.45 -5.03
CA ASP A 9 -6.43 -12.45 -4.72
C ASP A 9 -6.77 -13.49 -3.64
N LYS A 10 -6.23 -14.70 -3.77
CA LYS A 10 -6.39 -15.73 -2.75
C LYS A 10 -5.78 -15.31 -1.42
N ARG A 11 -4.65 -14.61 -1.41
CA ARG A 11 -4.03 -14.14 -0.17
C ARG A 11 -4.88 -13.07 0.53
N TYR A 12 -5.35 -12.07 -0.20
CA TYR A 12 -6.11 -10.95 0.38
C TYR A 12 -7.53 -11.34 0.76
N SER A 13 -8.16 -12.28 0.06
CA SER A 13 -9.46 -12.85 0.49
C SER A 13 -9.41 -13.55 1.85
N HIS A 14 -8.29 -14.15 2.24
CA HIS A 14 -8.13 -14.81 3.53
C HIS A 14 -7.61 -13.88 4.64
N ASN A 15 -7.03 -12.74 4.28
CA ASN A 15 -6.48 -11.78 5.25
C ASN A 15 -6.75 -10.34 4.82
N PRO A 16 -8.01 -9.86 4.96
CA PRO A 16 -8.39 -8.52 4.54
C PRO A 16 -7.90 -7.43 5.50
N VAL A 17 -7.38 -7.81 6.68
CA VAL A 17 -7.02 -6.87 7.73
C VAL A 17 -5.76 -6.10 7.33
N LEU A 18 -5.80 -4.78 7.54
CA LEU A 18 -4.67 -3.91 7.31
C LEU A 18 -3.56 -4.21 8.32
N ASN A 19 -2.38 -4.59 7.84
CA ASN A 19 -1.20 -4.64 8.69
C ASN A 19 -0.74 -3.22 9.04
N PRO A 20 0.05 -3.04 10.12
CA PRO A 20 0.77 -1.80 10.34
C PRO A 20 1.61 -1.41 9.11
N PRO A 21 1.83 -0.08 8.89
CA PRO A 21 2.75 0.39 7.85
C PRO A 21 4.15 -0.19 8.09
N SER A 22 4.99 -0.18 7.06
CA SER A 22 6.37 -0.62 7.21
C SER A 22 7.13 0.30 8.19
N GLU A 23 7.86 -0.28 9.14
CA GLU A 23 8.75 0.44 10.06
C GLU A 23 9.79 1.29 9.30
N PHE A 24 10.18 0.86 8.10
CA PHE A 24 11.03 1.64 7.19
C PHE A 24 10.46 3.04 6.92
N LEU A 25 9.14 3.19 6.79
CA LEU A 25 8.55 4.49 6.52
C LEU A 25 8.73 5.45 7.70
N GLU A 26 8.64 4.94 8.93
CA GLU A 26 8.82 5.75 10.14
C GLU A 26 10.27 6.22 10.29
N GLU A 27 11.25 5.35 10.00
CA GLU A 27 12.67 5.71 10.07
C GLU A 27 13.09 6.73 9.01
N PHE A 28 12.52 6.63 7.80
CA PHE A 28 12.94 7.43 6.65
C PHE A 28 12.06 8.64 6.38
N GLU A 29 10.97 8.84 7.14
CA GLU A 29 10.03 9.94 6.98
C GLU A 29 10.75 11.31 6.92
N GLN A 30 11.74 11.51 7.79
CA GLN A 30 12.51 12.75 7.89
C GLN A 30 13.23 13.18 6.60
N TYR A 31 13.40 12.25 5.65
CA TYR A 31 14.04 12.52 4.36
C TYR A 31 13.04 12.80 3.24
N LEU A 32 11.74 12.70 3.53
CA LEU A 32 10.67 12.94 2.58
C LEU A 32 10.11 14.37 2.76
N PRO A 33 9.41 14.91 1.74
CA PRO A 33 8.67 16.16 1.89
C PRO A 33 7.60 16.08 3.00
N ASP A 34 7.08 17.21 3.47
CA ASP A 34 5.96 17.18 4.41
C ASP A 34 4.61 16.85 3.73
N HIS A 35 4.53 16.98 2.41
CA HIS A 35 3.35 16.70 1.59
C HIS A 35 3.74 16.49 0.13
N GLY A 36 2.86 15.87 -0.66
CA GLY A 36 3.09 15.66 -2.08
C GLY A 36 2.16 14.62 -2.69
N THR A 37 2.53 14.11 -3.85
CA THR A 37 1.83 12.99 -4.51
C THR A 37 2.66 11.72 -4.35
N CYS A 38 2.04 10.62 -3.93
CA CYS A 38 2.68 9.32 -3.73
C CYS A 38 1.93 8.23 -4.49
N VAL A 39 2.68 7.33 -5.15
CA VAL A 39 2.13 6.14 -5.82
C VAL A 39 2.73 4.91 -5.15
N ASP A 40 1.88 4.08 -4.55
CA ASP A 40 2.24 2.81 -3.90
C ASP A 40 2.03 1.66 -4.88
N ILE A 41 3.13 1.11 -5.41
CA ILE A 41 3.13 0.08 -6.45
C ILE A 41 3.20 -1.30 -5.78
N ALA A 42 2.28 -2.19 -6.17
CA ALA A 42 2.03 -3.46 -5.48
C ALA A 42 1.73 -3.23 -3.99
N GLY A 43 0.94 -2.18 -3.71
CA GLY A 43 0.66 -1.71 -2.35
C GLY A 43 -0.35 -2.58 -1.58
N GLY A 44 -0.92 -3.60 -2.23
CA GLY A 44 -1.91 -4.47 -1.63
C GLY A 44 -3.15 -3.71 -1.18
N ASN A 45 -3.56 -3.95 0.07
CA ASN A 45 -4.63 -3.19 0.72
C ASN A 45 -4.25 -1.79 1.18
N GLY A 46 -3.12 -1.26 0.70
CA GLY A 46 -2.78 0.15 0.81
C GLY A 46 -2.27 0.59 2.18
N ARG A 47 -1.73 -0.33 3.00
CA ARG A 47 -1.28 0.00 4.36
C ARG A 47 -0.29 1.18 4.42
N ASN A 48 0.61 1.26 3.45
CA ASN A 48 1.63 2.29 3.36
C ASN A 48 1.05 3.57 2.74
N ALA A 49 0.30 3.45 1.64
CA ALA A 49 -0.44 4.57 1.05
C ALA A 49 -1.34 5.28 2.07
N LEU A 50 -2.10 4.55 2.89
CA LEU A 50 -2.95 5.13 3.92
C LEU A 50 -2.15 5.85 5.01
N TRP A 51 -0.94 5.39 5.32
CA TRP A 51 -0.04 6.09 6.25
C TRP A 51 0.41 7.44 5.67
N PHE A 52 0.82 7.47 4.40
CA PHE A 52 1.15 8.72 3.70
C PHE A 52 -0.05 9.67 3.58
N ALA A 53 -1.23 9.13 3.27
CA ALA A 53 -2.46 9.93 3.15
C ALA A 53 -2.79 10.66 4.46
N LYS A 54 -2.64 9.99 5.61
CA LYS A 54 -2.82 10.59 6.94
C LYS A 54 -1.83 11.73 7.23
N LYS A 55 -0.71 11.79 6.52
CA LYS A 55 0.35 12.79 6.65
C LYS A 55 0.26 13.93 5.63
N GLY A 56 -0.84 14.02 4.87
CA GLY A 56 -1.08 15.13 3.94
C GLY A 56 -0.63 14.86 2.51
N TYR A 57 -0.28 13.63 2.18
CA TYR A 57 -0.01 13.24 0.80
C TYR A 57 -1.30 12.90 0.05
N THR A 58 -1.34 13.21 -1.23
CA THR A 58 -2.31 12.64 -2.17
C THR A 58 -1.76 11.31 -2.67
N THR A 59 -2.45 10.21 -2.36
CA THR A 59 -1.92 8.86 -2.59
C THR A 59 -2.75 8.08 -3.60
N SER A 60 -2.09 7.27 -4.42
CA SER A 60 -2.73 6.26 -5.27
C SER A 60 -2.07 4.90 -5.04
N VAL A 61 -2.87 3.84 -5.03
CA VAL A 61 -2.37 2.46 -4.95
C VAL A 61 -2.60 1.79 -6.29
N ILE A 62 -1.59 1.06 -6.75
CA ILE A 62 -1.70 0.18 -7.91
C ILE A 62 -1.37 -1.22 -7.42
N ASP A 63 -2.29 -2.16 -7.57
CA ASP A 63 -2.05 -3.57 -7.30
C ASP A 63 -2.64 -4.42 -8.44
N ILE A 64 -2.05 -5.60 -8.64
CA ILE A 64 -2.57 -6.57 -9.60
C ILE A 64 -3.81 -7.28 -9.05
N SER A 65 -3.91 -7.39 -7.71
CA SER A 65 -5.03 -8.02 -7.03
C SER A 65 -6.18 -7.02 -6.88
N SER A 66 -7.25 -7.24 -7.63
CA SER A 66 -8.49 -6.47 -7.47
C SER A 66 -9.17 -6.71 -6.12
N VAL A 67 -8.89 -7.85 -5.47
CA VAL A 67 -9.40 -8.18 -4.12
C VAL A 67 -8.64 -7.42 -3.03
N ALA A 68 -7.41 -6.99 -3.29
CA ALA A 68 -6.62 -6.21 -2.35
C ALA A 68 -7.11 -4.76 -2.23
N LEU A 69 -7.59 -4.18 -3.34
CA LEU A 69 -8.05 -2.79 -3.48
C LEU A 69 -9.50 -2.61 -3.01
#